data_AF-M3EV38-F1
#
_entry.id   AF-M3EV38-F1
#
_cell.length_a   1.000
_cell.length_b   1.000
_cell.length_c   1.000
_cell.angle_alpha   90.00
_cell.angle_beta   90.00
_cell.angle_gamma   90.00
#
_symmetry.space_group_name_H-M   'P 1'
#
loop_
_entity.id
_entity.type
_entity.pdbx_description
1 polymer ?
#
loop_
_entity_poly.entity_id
_entity_poly.type
_entity_poly.pdbx_seq_one_letter_code
_entity_poly.pdbx_strand_id
1 'polypeptide(L)'
;MACDFYVAGTIELRSPVPLAQLWELIDQDAFPGGFQVAPYGLDEPELAELVTRAHWVLVPDADAGADDQGRPRAIKYLRVSDPGVESLEVDKRLRGLSAGMGGADHEFHGHLRYWADTGGDGGVIEPYENGKSPAWRQIGGRFW
;
A
#
# COMPACT_ATOMS: atom_id res chain seq x y z
N MET A 1 -3.36 18.65 -16.10
CA MET A 1 -2.15 17.88 -16.44
C MET A 1 -2.56 16.41 -16.47
N ALA A 2 -2.32 15.69 -17.56
CA ALA A 2 -2.46 14.24 -17.55
C ALA A 2 -1.37 13.70 -16.61
N CYS A 3 -1.74 12.85 -15.65
CA CYS A 3 -0.75 12.21 -14.80
C CYS A 3 -0.09 11.12 -15.67
N ASP A 4 1.20 11.24 -15.93
CA ASP A 4 1.92 10.28 -16.78
C ASP A 4 1.93 8.87 -16.17
N PHE A 5 1.71 8.76 -14.86
CA PHE A 5 1.66 7.51 -14.09
C PHE A 5 0.51 7.51 -13.08
N TYR A 6 -0.06 6.33 -12.83
CA TYR A 6 -1.08 6.13 -11.81
C TYR A 6 -0.97 4.72 -11.25
N VAL A 7 -1.09 4.57 -9.92
CA VAL A 7 -1.20 3.25 -9.27
C VAL A 7 -2.43 3.20 -8.38
N ALA A 8 -3.17 2.10 -8.43
CA ALA A 8 -4.26 1.86 -7.51
C ALA A 8 -4.52 0.39 -7.24
N GLY A 9 -5.11 0.11 -6.09
CA GLY A 9 -5.54 -1.23 -5.72
C GLY A 9 -5.60 -1.41 -4.22
N THR A 10 -5.82 -2.66 -3.82
CA THR A 10 -5.84 -3.08 -2.42
C THR A 10 -5.04 -4.36 -2.28
N ILE A 11 -4.20 -4.39 -1.26
CA ILE A 11 -3.43 -5.55 -0.85
C ILE A 11 -3.84 -5.88 0.58
N GLU A 12 -4.33 -7.08 0.81
CA GLU A 12 -4.56 -7.62 2.15
C GLU A 12 -3.27 -8.18 2.74
N LEU A 13 -3.08 -7.98 4.05
CA LEU A 13 -1.98 -8.50 4.86
C LEU A 13 -2.53 -9.67 5.69
N ARG A 14 -2.09 -10.91 5.43
CA ARG A 14 -2.60 -12.13 6.08
C ARG A 14 -1.48 -12.91 6.78
N SER A 15 -1.42 -13.04 8.10
CA SER A 15 -2.33 -12.50 9.12
C SER A 15 -2.27 -10.97 9.22
N PRO A 16 -3.24 -10.31 9.89
CA PRO A 16 -3.14 -8.87 10.15
C PRO A 16 -1.83 -8.52 10.86
N VAL A 17 -1.21 -7.42 10.45
CA VAL A 17 0.14 -7.03 10.91
C VAL A 17 0.00 -6.10 12.11
N PRO A 18 0.65 -6.38 13.25
CA PRO A 18 0.61 -5.47 14.40
C PRO A 18 1.11 -4.07 14.02
N LEU A 19 0.36 -3.04 14.39
CA LEU A 19 0.69 -1.65 14.02
C LEU A 19 2.09 -1.25 14.49
N ALA A 20 2.51 -1.73 15.66
CA ALA A 20 3.83 -1.49 16.23
C ALA A 20 4.99 -1.97 15.33
N GLN A 21 4.78 -2.97 14.48
CA GLN A 21 5.81 -3.44 13.54
C GLN A 21 6.02 -2.47 12.36
N LEU A 22 5.01 -1.66 12.04
CA LEU A 22 5.02 -0.75 10.89
C LEU A 22 5.41 0.69 11.26
N TRP A 23 5.78 0.95 12.51
CA TRP A 23 5.95 2.31 13.05
C TRP A 23 6.99 3.15 12.28
N GLU A 24 8.14 2.54 11.94
CA GLU A 24 9.21 3.19 11.17
C GLU A 24 8.80 3.57 9.74
N LEU A 25 7.76 2.91 9.18
CA LEU A 25 7.25 3.20 7.83
C LEU A 25 6.18 4.29 7.82
N ILE A 26 5.58 4.54 8.98
CA ILE A 26 4.56 5.57 9.21
C ILE A 26 5.23 6.89 9.60
N ASP A 27 6.40 6.83 10.23
CA ASP A 27 7.18 8.01 10.57
C ASP A 27 7.71 8.71 9.30
N GLN A 28 7.09 9.85 8.97
CA GLN A 28 7.40 10.63 7.77
C GLN A 28 8.81 11.23 7.79
N ASP A 29 9.40 11.41 8.98
CA ASP A 29 10.79 11.87 9.12
C ASP A 29 11.79 10.76 8.74
N ALA A 30 11.42 9.49 8.94
CA ALA A 30 12.23 8.33 8.56
C ALA A 30 11.98 7.90 7.09
N PHE A 31 10.77 8.13 6.58
CA PHE A 31 10.36 7.72 5.24
C PHE A 31 9.52 8.81 4.54
N PRO A 32 10.15 9.76 3.80
CA PRO A 32 9.42 10.80 3.09
C PRO A 32 8.48 10.19 2.03
N GLY A 33 7.19 10.56 2.09
CA GLY A 33 6.13 9.93 1.30
C GLY A 33 5.60 8.62 1.91
N GLY A 34 5.73 8.44 3.23
CA GLY A 34 5.34 7.25 3.96
C GLY A 34 3.85 6.93 3.98
N PHE A 35 3.52 5.84 4.67
CA PHE A 35 2.16 5.33 4.76
C PHE A 35 1.34 6.12 5.77
N GLN A 36 0.09 6.44 5.43
CA GLN A 36 -0.86 7.00 6.38
C GLN A 36 -1.72 5.88 6.98
N VAL A 37 -1.94 5.90 8.30
CA VAL A 37 -2.83 4.93 8.96
C VAL A 37 -4.23 5.51 9.03
N ALA A 38 -5.23 4.76 8.56
CA ALA A 38 -6.62 5.14 8.73
C ALA A 38 -7.04 5.01 10.21
N PRO A 39 -7.87 5.93 10.73
CA PRO A 39 -8.54 5.75 12.00
C PRO A 39 -9.32 4.43 12.06
N TYR A 40 -9.41 3.85 13.24
CA TYR A 40 -10.21 2.65 13.46
C TYR A 40 -11.71 2.96 13.32
N GLY A 41 -12.45 2.09 12.64
CA GLY A 41 -13.91 2.19 12.48
C GLY A 41 -14.38 3.24 11.47
N LEU A 42 -13.47 3.75 10.65
CA LEU A 42 -13.79 4.69 9.57
C LEU A 42 -14.68 4.01 8.51
N ASP A 43 -15.67 4.72 7.98
CA ASP A 43 -16.54 4.16 6.95
C ASP A 43 -15.90 4.22 5.54
N GLU A 44 -16.51 3.56 4.56
CA GLU A 44 -15.96 3.45 3.21
C GLU A 44 -15.87 4.80 2.47
N PRO A 45 -16.89 5.70 2.52
CA PRO A 45 -16.76 7.05 1.96
C PRO A 45 -15.60 7.85 2.57
N GLU A 46 -15.48 7.90 3.89
CA GLU A 46 -14.40 8.59 4.57
C GLU A 46 -13.03 7.97 4.22
N LEU A 47 -12.98 6.64 4.06
CA LEU A 47 -11.75 5.93 3.69
C LEU A 47 -11.33 6.28 2.27
N ALA A 48 -12.29 6.34 1.34
CA ALA A 48 -12.03 6.73 -0.03
C ALA A 48 -11.50 8.17 -0.13
N GLU A 49 -12.04 9.10 0.66
CA GLU A 49 -11.53 10.46 0.75
C GLU A 49 -10.10 10.50 1.32
N LEU A 50 -9.84 9.74 2.39
CA LEU A 50 -8.52 9.62 2.98
C LEU A 50 -7.51 9.06 1.98
N VAL A 51 -7.86 7.99 1.26
CA VAL A 51 -7.02 7.38 0.21
C VAL A 51 -6.75 8.35 -0.92
N THR A 52 -7.73 9.17 -1.30
CA THR A 52 -7.56 10.19 -2.34
C THR A 52 -6.56 11.28 -1.92
N ARG A 53 -6.56 11.67 -0.64
CA ARG A 53 -5.67 12.69 -0.09
C ARG A 53 -4.26 12.17 0.23
N ALA A 54 -4.19 11.00 0.85
CA ALA A 54 -2.96 10.44 1.41
C ALA A 54 -2.27 9.43 0.49
N HIS A 55 -2.99 8.98 -0.54
CA HIS A 55 -2.55 8.07 -1.60
C HIS A 55 -2.22 6.64 -1.17
N TRP A 56 -1.53 6.44 -0.04
CA TRP A 56 -1.11 5.15 0.49
C TRP A 56 -1.58 4.99 1.92
N VAL A 57 -2.65 4.21 2.10
CA VAL A 57 -3.34 4.12 3.39
C VAL A 57 -3.30 2.69 3.93
N LEU A 58 -2.77 2.53 5.14
CA LEU A 58 -2.85 1.32 5.93
C LEU A 58 -4.20 1.32 6.67
N VAL A 59 -5.03 0.33 6.35
CA VAL A 59 -6.39 0.19 6.88
C VAL A 59 -6.38 -0.80 8.05
N PRO A 60 -6.86 -0.39 9.24
CA PRO A 60 -6.99 -1.24 10.41
C PRO A 60 -7.77 -2.52 10.18
N ASP A 61 -7.43 -3.56 10.95
CA ASP A 61 -8.31 -4.69 11.15
C ASP A 61 -9.46 -4.30 12.10
N ALA A 62 -10.70 -4.39 11.62
CA ALA A 62 -11.89 -4.09 12.40
C ALA A 62 -12.08 -5.08 13.55
N ASP A 63 -11.60 -6.32 13.42
CA ASP A 63 -11.77 -7.33 14.48
C ASP A 63 -10.70 -7.22 15.57
N ALA A 64 -9.56 -6.59 15.28
CA ALA A 64 -8.45 -6.43 16.23
C ALA A 64 -8.69 -5.32 17.27
N GLY A 65 -9.58 -4.36 16.98
CA GLY A 65 -9.86 -3.23 17.85
C GLY A 65 -8.72 -2.21 17.93
N ALA A 66 -8.83 -1.32 18.92
CA ALA A 66 -7.85 -0.28 19.23
C ALA A 66 -7.10 -0.56 20.56
N ASP A 67 -5.90 -0.01 20.71
CA ASP A 67 -5.14 0.01 21.95
C ASP A 67 -5.68 1.07 22.94
N ASP A 68 -5.06 1.17 24.12
CA ASP A 68 -5.48 2.10 25.17
C ASP A 68 -5.32 3.59 24.79
N GLN A 69 -4.62 3.88 23.70
CA GLN A 69 -4.44 5.22 23.14
C GLN A 69 -5.39 5.48 21.96
N GLY A 70 -6.30 4.56 21.66
CA GLY A 70 -7.23 4.65 20.53
C GLY A 70 -6.59 4.38 19.18
N ARG A 71 -5.36 3.84 19.15
CA ARG A 71 -4.66 3.49 17.90
C ARG A 71 -5.05 2.08 17.46
N PRO A 72 -5.16 1.80 16.16
CA PRO A 72 -5.39 0.45 15.67
C PRO A 72 -4.38 -0.56 16.21
N ARG A 73 -4.83 -1.75 16.64
CA ARG A 73 -3.88 -2.80 17.10
C ARG A 73 -3.18 -3.50 15.94
N ALA A 74 -3.89 -3.71 14.84
CA ALA A 74 -3.37 -4.38 13.66
C ALA A 74 -3.87 -3.73 12.37
N ILE A 75 -3.10 -3.90 11.30
CA ILE A 75 -3.41 -3.47 9.94
C ILE A 75 -3.80 -4.69 9.11
N LYS A 76 -4.90 -4.56 8.39
CA LYS A 76 -5.47 -5.62 7.55
C LYS A 76 -5.20 -5.40 6.07
N TYR A 77 -5.21 -4.16 5.60
CA TYR A 77 -5.04 -3.85 4.19
C TYR A 77 -4.11 -2.66 3.97
N LEU A 78 -3.43 -2.65 2.83
CA LEU A 78 -2.92 -1.45 2.18
C LEU A 78 -3.88 -1.09 1.05
N ARG A 79 -4.38 0.14 1.04
CA ARG A 79 -5.18 0.70 -0.05
C ARG A 79 -4.44 1.86 -0.70
N VAL A 80 -4.34 1.82 -2.03
CA VAL A 80 -3.54 2.77 -2.81
C VAL A 80 -4.40 3.43 -3.89
N SER A 81 -4.24 4.74 -4.03
CA SER A 81 -4.66 5.53 -5.19
C SER A 81 -3.73 6.74 -5.31
N ASP A 82 -2.62 6.56 -6.02
CA ASP A 82 -1.57 7.56 -6.14
C ASP A 82 -1.39 8.00 -7.61
N PRO A 83 -1.85 9.20 -7.97
CA PRO A 83 -1.57 9.81 -9.26
C PRO A 83 -0.15 10.41 -9.26
N GLY A 84 0.72 9.88 -10.12
CA GLY A 84 2.05 10.42 -10.36
C GLY A 84 3.20 9.72 -9.63
N VAL A 85 2.95 8.59 -8.96
CA VAL A 85 4.04 7.78 -8.39
C VAL A 85 4.71 6.92 -9.46
N GLU A 86 6.04 6.93 -9.46
CA GLU A 86 6.85 6.11 -10.36
C GLU A 86 6.95 4.65 -9.87
N SER A 87 7.12 3.71 -10.81
CA SER A 87 7.27 2.28 -10.51
C SER A 87 8.39 1.95 -9.51
N LEU A 88 9.51 2.69 -9.54
CA LEU A 88 10.62 2.53 -8.57
C LEU A 88 10.22 2.93 -7.15
N GLU A 89 9.43 3.98 -6.99
CA GLU A 89 8.91 4.40 -5.69
C GLU A 89 7.87 3.40 -5.16
N VAL A 90 7.05 2.82 -6.05
CA VAL A 90 6.16 1.70 -5.70
C VAL A 90 6.95 0.49 -5.20
N ASP A 91 8.00 0.07 -5.90
CA ASP A 91 8.88 -1.05 -5.48
C ASP A 91 9.47 -0.79 -4.09
N LYS A 92 10.06 0.39 -3.90
CA LYS A 92 10.68 0.78 -2.62
C LYS A 92 9.67 0.75 -1.47
N ARG A 93 8.46 1.28 -1.67
CA ARG A 93 7.39 1.27 -0.65
C ARG A 93 6.94 -0.14 -0.31
N LEU A 94 6.68 -0.98 -1.30
CA LEU A 94 6.23 -2.35 -1.07
C LEU A 94 7.31 -3.22 -0.43
N ARG A 95 8.59 -3.01 -0.76
CA ARG A 95 9.71 -3.67 -0.08
C ARG A 95 9.84 -3.21 1.36
N GLY A 96 9.69 -1.91 1.62
CA GLY A 96 9.67 -1.36 2.97
C GLY A 96 8.55 -1.99 3.81
N LEU A 97 7.34 -2.04 3.27
CA LEU A 97 6.20 -2.70 3.91
C LEU A 97 6.47 -4.18 4.19
N SER A 98 6.94 -4.93 3.19
CA SER A 98 7.28 -6.35 3.32
C SER A 98 8.35 -6.60 4.39
N ALA A 99 9.35 -5.71 4.51
CA ALA A 99 10.36 -5.78 5.56
C ALA A 99 9.79 -5.43 6.95
N GLY A 100 8.92 -4.42 7.04
CA GLY A 100 8.28 -4.00 8.28
C GLY A 100 7.32 -5.04 8.85
N MET A 101 6.76 -5.92 8.02
CA MET A 101 5.89 -7.02 8.44
C MET A 101 6.62 -8.17 9.16
N GLY A 102 7.95 -8.09 9.35
CA GLY A 102 8.69 -9.09 10.14
C GLY A 102 9.04 -10.40 9.43
N GLY A 103 8.67 -10.57 8.15
CA GLY A 103 9.01 -11.75 7.32
C GLY A 103 8.19 -13.02 7.64
N ALA A 104 8.10 -13.93 6.65
CA ALA A 104 7.49 -15.29 6.57
C ALA A 104 6.10 -15.58 7.19
N ASP A 105 5.68 -14.90 8.26
CA ASP A 105 4.42 -15.14 8.97
C ASP A 105 3.24 -14.34 8.41
N HIS A 106 3.54 -13.46 7.45
CA HIS A 106 2.56 -12.59 6.82
C HIS A 106 2.65 -12.68 5.30
N GLU A 107 1.49 -12.89 4.70
CA GLU A 107 1.21 -13.02 3.29
C GLU A 107 0.59 -11.76 2.71
N PHE A 108 0.93 -11.45 1.47
CA PHE A 108 0.21 -10.45 0.71
C PHE A 108 -0.82 -11.12 -0.19
N HIS A 109 -2.06 -10.63 -0.12
CA HIS A 109 -3.12 -11.11 -1.00
C HIS A 109 -3.79 -9.96 -1.75
N GLY A 110 -3.80 -10.02 -3.07
CA GLY A 110 -4.29 -8.95 -3.93
C GLY A 110 -3.20 -8.40 -4.84
N HIS A 111 -3.49 -7.29 -5.50
CA HIS A 111 -2.57 -6.68 -6.45
C HIS A 111 -2.82 -5.18 -6.59
N LEU A 112 -1.77 -4.45 -6.98
CA LEU A 112 -1.92 -3.08 -7.49
C LEU A 112 -1.90 -3.11 -9.01
N ARG A 113 -2.56 -2.14 -9.61
CA ARG A 113 -2.48 -1.87 -11.05
C ARG A 113 -1.74 -0.57 -11.25
N TYR A 114 -0.79 -0.61 -12.18
CA TYR A 114 0.01 0.54 -12.59
C TYR A 114 -0.33 0.89 -14.03
N TRP A 115 -0.58 2.16 -14.30
CA TRP A 115 -0.86 2.69 -15.63
C TRP A 115 0.18 3.76 -15.96
N ALA A 116 0.70 3.74 -17.19
CA ALA A 116 1.60 4.76 -17.72
C ALA A 116 1.08 5.22 -19.10
N ASP A 117 0.87 6.52 -19.27
CA ASP A 117 0.20 7.08 -20.46
C ASP A 117 1.14 7.30 -21.66
N THR A 118 2.46 7.32 -21.45
CA THR A 118 3.46 7.61 -22.50
C THR A 118 4.46 6.48 -22.67
N GLY A 119 4.09 5.47 -23.46
CA GLY A 119 4.99 4.39 -23.91
C GLY A 119 5.55 3.49 -22.80
N GLY A 120 5.08 3.68 -21.56
CA GLY A 120 5.35 2.82 -20.43
C GLY A 120 4.36 1.67 -20.38
N ASP A 121 4.84 0.52 -19.95
CA ASP A 121 4.04 -0.69 -19.84
C ASP A 121 3.18 -0.67 -18.58
N GLY A 122 1.86 -0.62 -18.77
CA GLY A 122 0.90 -0.88 -17.69
C GLY A 122 1.03 -2.31 -17.16
N GLY A 123 0.86 -2.48 -15.85
CA GLY A 123 1.21 -3.73 -15.18
C GLY A 123 0.38 -4.03 -13.94
N VAL A 124 0.32 -5.32 -13.59
CA VAL A 124 -0.07 -5.78 -12.26
C VAL A 124 1.18 -5.87 -11.40
N ILE A 125 1.11 -5.31 -10.20
CA ILE A 125 2.13 -5.40 -9.17
C ILE A 125 1.65 -6.41 -8.13
N GLU A 126 2.35 -7.54 -8.05
CA GLU A 126 2.11 -8.60 -7.07
C GLU A 126 3.22 -8.51 -6.01
N PRO A 127 2.94 -7.99 -4.80
CA PRO A 127 3.95 -7.90 -3.75
C PRO A 127 4.37 -9.30 -3.27
N TYR A 128 5.66 -9.45 -2.95
CA TYR A 128 6.19 -10.67 -2.36
C TYR A 128 6.46 -10.52 -0.87
N GLU A 129 6.29 -11.62 -0.19
CA GLU A 129 6.68 -11.80 1.20
C GLU A 129 8.21 -11.88 1.29
N ASN A 130 8.79 -11.36 2.38
CA ASN A 130 10.23 -11.41 2.70
C ASN A 130 11.11 -10.30 2.09
N GLY A 131 10.59 -9.09 1.87
CA GLY A 131 11.39 -7.91 1.49
C GLY A 131 11.94 -7.92 0.06
N LYS A 132 11.57 -8.92 -0.75
CA LYS A 132 11.92 -9.00 -2.17
C LYS A 132 11.14 -7.95 -2.98
N SER A 133 11.72 -7.53 -4.10
CA SER A 133 11.03 -6.67 -5.07
C SER A 133 9.73 -7.32 -5.54
N PRO A 134 8.58 -6.62 -5.54
CA PRO A 134 7.32 -7.12 -6.10
C PRO A 134 7.48 -7.69 -7.52
N ALA A 135 6.65 -8.67 -7.85
CA ALA A 135 6.51 -9.16 -9.22
C ALA A 135 5.82 -8.09 -10.05
N TRP A 136 6.43 -7.78 -11.19
CA TRP A 136 5.82 -6.95 -12.22
C TRP A 136 5.35 -7.84 -13.35
N ARG A 137 4.03 -7.98 -13.50
CA ARG A 137 3.44 -8.62 -14.68
C ARG A 137 2.90 -7.53 -15.58
N GLN A 138 3.62 -7.24 -16.66
CA GLN A 138 3.11 -6.39 -17.73
C GLN A 138 1.81 -6.98 -18.28
N ILE A 139 0.75 -6.18 -18.29
CA ILE A 139 -0.54 -6.51 -18.90
C ILE A 139 -0.67 -5.65 -20.15
N GLY A 140 0.13 -6.00 -21.17
CA GLY A 140 0.01 -5.52 -22.54
C GLY A 140 0.19 -4.02 -22.75
N GLY A 141 1.30 -3.66 -23.41
CA GLY A 141 1.41 -2.39 -24.12
C GLY A 141 0.26 -2.26 -25.12
N ARG A 142 -0.47 -1.16 -25.01
CA ARG A 142 -1.54 -0.80 -25.91
C ARG A 142 -0.90 -0.52 -27.29
N PHE A 143 -0.89 -1.50 -28.19
CA PHE A 143 -0.51 -1.31 -29.61
C PHE A 143 -1.53 -0.33 -30.24
N TRP A 144 -1.16 0.94 -30.40
CA TRP A 144 -1.79 1.86 -31.36
C TRP A 144 -0.70 2.73 -31.96
#